data_AF-A0A7C5SY21-F1
#
_entry.id   AF-A0A7C5SY21-F1
#
_cell.length_a   1.000
_cell.length_b   1.000
_cell.length_c   1.000
_cell.angle_alpha   90.00
_cell.angle_beta   90.00
_cell.angle_gamma   90.00
#
_symmetry.space_group_name_H-M   'P 1'
#
loop_
_entity.id
_entity.type
_entity.pdbx_description
1 polymer ?
#
loop_
_entity_poly.entity_id
_entity_poly.type
_entity_poly.pdbx_seq_one_letter_code
_entity_poly.pdbx_strand_id
1 'polypeptide(L)'
;MKKDLSSMLVQGGRFSRVEELKDYLVEYVLELVLIELENLPKDQWEKTLKTWEKIVLLSYGMMNKPLEEREKLYERWRFDAVMKTIVENLAEVLRESLRLGLLKEKQEPRKLLQIALQHALNKGHPQKEMLLEVKKLMGLD
;
A
#
# COMPACT_ATOMS: atom_id res chain seq x y z
N MET A 1 -23.32 -11.37 -32.47
CA MET A 1 -23.11 -10.79 -31.13
C MET A 1 -21.63 -10.89 -30.79
N LYS A 2 -20.92 -9.75 -30.65
CA LYS A 2 -19.57 -9.76 -30.09
C LYS A 2 -19.72 -10.12 -28.60
N LYS A 3 -19.17 -11.27 -28.18
CA LYS A 3 -19.12 -11.61 -26.76
C LYS A 3 -18.26 -10.56 -26.08
N ASP A 4 -18.87 -9.81 -25.16
CA ASP A 4 -18.17 -8.85 -24.32
C ASP A 4 -17.27 -9.61 -23.33
N LEU A 5 -15.98 -9.68 -23.68
CA LEU A 5 -14.95 -10.34 -22.89
C LEU A 5 -14.57 -9.54 -21.63
N SER A 6 -15.11 -8.32 -21.46
CA SER A 6 -14.87 -7.50 -20.27
C SER A 6 -15.32 -8.20 -19.00
N SER A 7 -16.33 -9.07 -19.07
CA SER A 7 -16.79 -9.89 -17.94
C SER A 7 -15.85 -11.04 -17.58
N MET A 8 -14.96 -11.46 -18.49
CA MET A 8 -13.97 -12.53 -18.23
C MET A 8 -12.64 -11.98 -17.69
N LEU A 9 -12.34 -10.70 -17.89
CA LEU A 9 -11.15 -10.04 -17.33
C LEU A 9 -11.26 -9.77 -15.82
N VAL A 10 -12.47 -9.79 -15.25
CA VAL A 10 -12.73 -9.38 -13.84
C VAL A 10 -12.58 -10.54 -12.85
N GLN A 11 -12.42 -11.79 -13.30
CA GLN A 11 -12.36 -12.95 -12.39
C GLN A 11 -10.96 -13.30 -11.86
N GLY A 12 -9.91 -12.71 -12.42
CA GLY A 12 -8.55 -12.82 -11.88
C GLY A 12 -8.12 -11.48 -11.30
N GLY A 13 -8.00 -11.37 -9.97
CA GLY A 13 -7.34 -10.22 -9.36
C GLY A 13 -5.89 -10.10 -9.84
N ARG A 14 -5.29 -8.92 -9.69
CA ARG A 14 -3.93 -8.60 -10.17
C ARG A 14 -2.86 -9.62 -9.71
N PHE A 15 -3.07 -10.24 -8.56
CA PHE A 15 -2.15 -11.21 -7.97
C PHE A 15 -2.78 -12.60 -7.91
N SER A 16 -2.03 -13.64 -8.27
CA SER A 16 -2.54 -15.02 -8.16
C SER A 16 -2.23 -15.64 -6.80
N ARG A 17 -1.19 -15.17 -6.12
CA ARG A 17 -0.70 -15.72 -4.84
C ARG A 17 -0.39 -14.63 -3.82
N VAL A 18 -0.55 -14.96 -2.53
CA VAL A 18 -0.20 -14.08 -1.41
C VAL A 18 1.27 -13.64 -1.45
N GLU A 19 2.17 -14.53 -1.87
CA GLU A 19 3.59 -14.23 -1.96
C GLU A 19 3.89 -13.14 -3.01
N GLU A 20 3.24 -13.20 -4.18
CA GLU A 20 3.38 -12.19 -5.25
C GLU A 20 2.89 -10.81 -4.76
N LEU A 21 1.80 -10.79 -4.00
CA LEU A 21 1.29 -9.56 -3.40
C LEU A 21 2.26 -8.99 -2.35
N LYS A 22 2.89 -9.84 -1.54
CA LYS A 22 3.90 -9.40 -0.56
C LYS A 22 5.16 -8.85 -1.24
N ASP A 23 5.59 -9.48 -2.34
CA ASP A 23 6.70 -8.98 -3.15
C ASP A 23 6.39 -7.60 -3.72
N TYR A 24 5.21 -7.44 -4.30
CA TYR A 24 4.75 -6.14 -4.79
C TYR A 24 4.65 -5.07 -3.68
N LEU A 25 4.18 -5.45 -2.50
CA LEU A 25 4.13 -4.56 -1.34
C LEU A 25 5.51 -4.04 -0.95
N VAL A 26 6.53 -4.89 -1.03
CA VAL A 26 7.92 -4.48 -0.82
C VAL A 26 8.36 -3.55 -1.94
N GLU A 27 8.35 -4.04 -3.18
CA GLU A 27 8.91 -3.34 -4.35
C GLU A 27 8.25 -1.98 -4.64
N TYR A 28 6.98 -1.81 -4.27
CA TYR A 28 6.24 -0.59 -4.55
C TYR A 28 5.96 0.24 -3.30
N VAL A 29 5.30 -0.32 -2.29
CA VAL A 29 4.84 0.48 -1.15
C VAL A 29 5.99 0.77 -0.20
N LEU A 30 6.76 -0.25 0.18
CA LEU A 30 7.87 -0.08 1.10
C LEU A 30 9.00 0.72 0.46
N GLU A 31 9.36 0.46 -0.80
CA GLU A 31 10.41 1.24 -1.49
C GLU A 31 10.08 2.73 -1.58
N LEU A 32 8.82 3.11 -1.84
CA LEU A 32 8.43 4.53 -1.83
C LEU A 32 8.63 5.17 -0.44
N VAL A 33 8.31 4.43 0.62
CA VAL A 33 8.56 4.87 2.01
C VAL A 33 10.07 5.03 2.25
N LEU A 34 10.88 4.05 1.84
CA LEU A 34 12.32 4.09 2.03
C LEU A 34 12.96 5.26 1.28
N ILE A 35 12.60 5.45 0.01
CA ILE A 35 13.08 6.57 -0.79
C ILE A 35 12.75 7.90 -0.12
N GLU A 36 11.54 8.09 0.41
CA GLU A 36 11.19 9.33 1.10
C GLU A 36 12.03 9.52 2.37
N LEU A 37 12.21 8.48 3.17
CA LEU A 37 12.99 8.53 4.41
C LEU A 37 14.49 8.75 4.17
N GLU A 38 15.07 8.16 3.11
CA GLU A 38 16.48 8.36 2.73
C GLU A 38 16.78 9.84 2.43
N ASN A 39 15.80 10.57 1.93
CA ASN A 39 15.91 11.98 1.59
C ASN A 39 15.59 12.92 2.77
N LEU A 40 15.36 12.38 3.97
CA LEU A 40 14.96 13.14 5.15
C LEU A 40 15.92 12.95 6.34
N PRO A 41 16.12 14.00 7.16
CA PRO A 41 16.75 13.87 8.47
C PRO A 41 16.01 12.84 9.36
N LYS A 42 16.77 12.07 10.16
CA LYS A 42 16.23 10.99 11.00
C LYS A 42 15.15 11.43 11.99
N ASP A 43 15.22 12.66 12.50
CA ASP A 43 14.23 13.25 13.40
C ASP A 43 12.87 13.49 12.72
N GLN A 44 12.81 13.43 11.38
CA GLN A 44 11.56 13.52 10.62
C GLN A 44 10.95 12.16 10.25
N TRP A 45 11.66 11.05 10.51
CA TRP A 45 11.23 9.72 10.06
C TRP A 45 9.91 9.29 10.70
N GLU A 46 9.75 9.46 12.01
CA GLU A 46 8.52 9.07 12.70
C GLU A 46 7.28 9.80 12.16
N LYS A 47 7.41 11.10 11.88
CA LYS A 47 6.34 11.91 11.29
C LYS A 47 5.98 11.43 9.87
N THR A 48 6.99 11.07 9.09
CA THR A 48 6.83 10.57 7.73
C THR A 48 6.13 9.21 7.73
N LEU A 49 6.55 8.28 8.59
CA LEU A 49 5.89 6.98 8.79
C LEU A 49 4.41 7.13 9.21
N LYS A 50 4.11 8.04 10.15
CA LYS A 50 2.72 8.38 10.51
C LYS A 50 1.91 8.96 9.36
N THR A 51 2.57 9.63 8.41
CA THR A 51 1.91 10.14 7.19
C THR A 51 1.56 8.99 6.27
N TRP A 52 2.48 8.05 6.05
CA TRP A 52 2.20 6.82 5.29
C TRP A 52 1.07 5.98 5.88
N GLU A 53 0.98 5.84 7.21
CA GLU A 53 -0.16 5.20 7.85
C GLU A 53 -1.50 5.88 7.50
N LYS A 54 -1.53 7.22 7.46
CA LYS A 54 -2.71 7.98 7.06
C LYS A 54 -3.03 7.80 5.58
N ILE A 55 -2.02 7.72 4.71
CA ILE A 55 -2.21 7.45 3.28
C ILE A 55 -2.82 6.06 3.07
N VAL A 56 -2.33 5.04 3.79
CA VAL A 56 -2.91 3.69 3.75
C VAL A 56 -4.37 3.69 4.23
N LEU A 57 -4.68 4.40 5.32
CA LEU A 57 -6.06 4.54 5.79
C LEU A 57 -6.96 5.29 4.81
N LEU A 58 -6.45 6.36 4.19
CA LEU A 58 -7.17 7.09 3.17
C LEU A 58 -7.50 6.17 2.00
N SER A 59 -6.52 5.41 1.52
CA SER A 59 -6.65 4.47 0.41
C SER A 59 -7.65 3.35 0.73
N TYR A 60 -7.69 2.88 1.98
CA TYR A 60 -8.72 1.95 2.45
C TYR A 60 -10.13 2.54 2.36
N GLY A 61 -10.31 3.81 2.73
CA GLY A 61 -11.57 4.52 2.55
C GLY A 61 -11.98 4.72 1.09
N MET A 62 -11.02 4.67 0.16
CA MET A 62 -11.24 4.82 -1.28
C MET A 62 -11.63 3.51 -1.96
N MET A 63 -11.15 2.37 -1.49
CA MET A 63 -11.22 1.11 -2.25
C MET A 63 -12.64 0.67 -2.67
N ASN A 64 -13.68 1.08 -1.93
CA ASN A 64 -15.08 0.73 -2.20
C ASN A 64 -15.91 1.88 -2.79
N LYS A 65 -15.32 3.07 -2.99
CA LYS A 65 -16.02 4.21 -3.57
C LYS A 65 -16.09 4.08 -5.10
N PRO A 66 -17.19 4.51 -5.75
CA PRO A 66 -17.23 4.62 -7.21
C PRO A 66 -16.14 5.56 -7.74
N LEU A 67 -15.64 5.32 -8.96
CA LEU A 67 -14.58 6.13 -9.57
C LEU A 67 -14.92 7.64 -9.57
N GLU A 68 -16.13 7.99 -9.98
CA GLU A 68 -16.60 9.39 -10.01
C GLU A 68 -16.56 10.07 -8.64
N GLU A 69 -16.82 9.33 -7.56
CA GLU A 69 -16.73 9.87 -6.20
C GLU A 69 -15.27 10.10 -5.80
N ARG A 70 -14.37 9.16 -6.15
CA ARG A 70 -12.94 9.29 -5.88
C ARG A 70 -12.33 10.48 -6.61
N GLU A 71 -12.64 10.65 -7.89
CA GLU A 71 -12.18 11.79 -8.71
C GLU A 71 -12.57 13.14 -8.09
N LYS A 72 -13.84 13.29 -7.67
CA LYS A 72 -14.30 14.52 -6.98
C LYS A 72 -13.54 14.78 -5.68
N LEU A 73 -13.19 13.73 -4.93
CA LEU A 73 -12.41 13.88 -3.70
C LEU A 73 -10.96 14.31 -4.02
N TYR A 74 -10.34 13.73 -5.04
CA TYR A 74 -8.99 14.09 -5.47
C TYR A 74 -8.90 15.54 -5.94
N GLU A 75 -9.87 15.99 -6.75
CA GLU A 75 -9.96 17.40 -7.16
C GLU A 75 -10.14 18.33 -5.96
N ARG A 76 -11.07 17.99 -5.04
CA ARG A 76 -11.34 18.80 -3.84
C ARG A 76 -10.10 18.94 -2.96
N TRP A 77 -9.30 17.89 -2.82
CA TRP A 77 -8.08 17.91 -2.02
C TRP A 77 -6.84 18.35 -2.79
N ARG A 78 -6.99 18.69 -4.08
CA ARG A 78 -5.91 19.12 -4.97
C ARG A 78 -4.76 18.11 -5.02
N PHE A 79 -5.10 16.83 -5.13
CA PHE A 79 -4.10 15.80 -5.34
C PHE A 79 -3.45 16.01 -6.72
N ASP A 80 -2.13 15.97 -6.75
CA ASP A 80 -1.41 15.83 -8.00
C ASP A 80 -1.54 14.40 -8.55
N ALA A 81 -1.03 14.19 -9.76
CA ALA A 81 -1.09 12.90 -10.43
C ALA A 81 -0.33 11.79 -9.66
N VAL A 82 0.74 12.15 -8.94
CA VAL A 82 1.57 11.19 -8.19
C VAL A 82 0.80 10.69 -6.98
N MET A 83 0.26 11.59 -6.17
CA MET A 83 -0.52 11.26 -4.99
C MET A 83 -1.77 10.46 -5.34
N LYS A 84 -2.47 10.85 -6.43
CA LYS A 84 -3.61 10.08 -6.94
C LYS A 84 -3.19 8.65 -7.30
N THR A 85 -2.08 8.48 -7.99
CA THR A 85 -1.55 7.16 -8.38
C THR A 85 -1.20 6.31 -7.16
N ILE A 86 -0.53 6.90 -6.15
CA ILE A 86 -0.20 6.21 -4.90
C ILE A 86 -1.47 5.71 -4.21
N VAL A 87 -2.48 6.57 -4.08
CA VAL A 87 -3.74 6.22 -3.39
C VAL A 87 -4.53 5.16 -4.14
N GLU A 88 -4.65 5.25 -5.47
CA GLU A 88 -5.34 4.23 -6.28
C GLU A 88 -4.63 2.88 -6.22
N ASN A 89 -3.29 2.86 -6.32
CA ASN A 89 -2.50 1.64 -6.22
C ASN A 89 -2.64 1.00 -4.84
N LEU A 90 -2.57 1.78 -3.77
CA LEU A 90 -2.79 1.28 -2.40
C LEU A 90 -4.22 0.76 -2.21
N ALA A 91 -5.23 1.42 -2.78
CA ALA A 91 -6.61 0.97 -2.72
C ALA A 91 -6.81 -0.38 -3.44
N GLU A 92 -6.16 -0.57 -4.59
CA GLU A 92 -6.14 -1.86 -5.30
C GLU A 92 -5.45 -2.94 -4.45
N VAL A 93 -4.24 -2.67 -3.94
CA VAL A 93 -3.46 -3.59 -3.10
C VAL A 93 -4.23 -4.00 -1.85
N LEU A 94 -4.94 -3.07 -1.21
CA LEU A 94 -5.79 -3.37 -0.05
C LEU A 94 -6.94 -4.30 -0.42
N ARG A 95 -7.59 -4.07 -1.57
CA ARG A 95 -8.66 -4.95 -2.08
C ARG A 95 -8.14 -6.36 -2.35
N GLU A 96 -6.97 -6.46 -3.00
CA GLU A 96 -6.32 -7.74 -3.27
C GLU A 96 -5.83 -8.43 -1.98
N SER A 97 -5.39 -7.66 -0.99
CA SER A 97 -5.00 -8.19 0.32
C SER A 97 -6.17 -8.84 1.05
N LEU A 98 -7.37 -8.24 0.96
CA LEU A 98 -8.59 -8.84 1.49
C LEU A 98 -9.00 -10.08 0.68
N ARG A 99 -8.99 -9.98 -0.65
CA ARG A 99 -9.38 -11.08 -1.56
C ARG A 99 -8.52 -12.34 -1.37
N LEU A 100 -7.22 -12.16 -1.18
CA LEU A 100 -6.25 -13.26 -0.97
C LEU A 100 -6.10 -13.67 0.50
N GLY A 101 -6.83 -13.02 1.42
CA GLY A 101 -6.78 -13.34 2.85
C GLY A 101 -5.48 -12.93 3.55
N LEU A 102 -4.67 -12.07 2.94
CA LEU A 102 -3.49 -11.46 3.57
C LEU A 102 -3.90 -10.49 4.69
N LEU A 103 -5.00 -9.77 4.47
CA LEU A 103 -5.71 -9.00 5.50
C LEU A 103 -7.11 -9.58 5.70
N LYS A 104 -7.61 -9.52 6.94
CA LYS A 104 -9.01 -9.81 7.28
C LYS A 104 -9.79 -8.50 7.32
N GLU A 105 -11.11 -8.54 7.06
CA GLU A 105 -11.97 -7.33 7.00
C GLU A 105 -11.94 -6.44 8.26
N LYS A 106 -11.68 -7.02 9.44
CA LYS A 106 -11.62 -6.31 10.72
C LYS A 106 -10.19 -5.95 11.14
N GLN A 107 -9.18 -6.30 10.36
CA GLN A 107 -7.81 -5.93 10.66
C GLN A 107 -7.54 -4.47 10.26
N GLU A 108 -6.71 -3.79 11.04
CA GLU A 108 -6.31 -2.44 10.68
C GLU A 108 -5.54 -2.42 9.35
N PRO A 109 -5.92 -1.57 8.38
CA PRO A 109 -5.23 -1.45 7.10
C PRO A 109 -3.74 -1.11 7.23
N ARG A 110 -3.36 -0.43 8.32
CA ARG A 110 -1.96 -0.08 8.64
C ARG A 110 -1.05 -1.30 8.78
N LYS A 111 -1.61 -2.49 9.07
CA LYS A 111 -0.87 -3.75 9.09
C LYS A 111 -0.22 -4.09 7.75
N LEU A 112 -0.70 -3.53 6.65
CA LEU A 112 -0.11 -3.71 5.33
C LEU A 112 1.38 -3.31 5.30
N LEU A 113 1.73 -2.19 5.95
CA LEU A 113 3.12 -1.73 6.05
C LEU A 113 3.96 -2.69 6.90
N GLN A 114 3.39 -3.23 7.98
CA GLN A 114 4.06 -4.20 8.85
C GLN A 114 4.35 -5.51 8.09
N ILE A 115 3.39 -5.96 7.28
CA ILE A 115 3.52 -7.15 6.43
C ILE A 115 4.63 -6.95 5.40
N ALA A 116 4.64 -5.81 4.70
CA ALA A 116 5.68 -5.47 3.73
C ALA A 116 7.07 -5.46 4.40
N LEU A 117 7.18 -4.77 5.54
CA LEU A 117 8.41 -4.66 6.31
C LEU A 117 8.95 -6.02 6.76
N GLN A 118 8.10 -6.85 7.36
CA GLN A 118 8.50 -8.18 7.82
C GLN A 118 8.90 -9.08 6.65
N HIS A 119 8.21 -8.95 5.51
CA HIS A 119 8.54 -9.69 4.30
C HIS A 119 9.91 -9.31 3.74
N ALA A 120 10.21 -8.01 3.64
CA ALA A 120 11.50 -7.51 3.21
C ALA A 120 12.64 -7.98 4.11
N LEU A 121 12.45 -7.94 5.44
CA LEU A 121 13.42 -8.46 6.41
C LEU A 121 13.68 -9.96 6.22
N ASN A 122 12.62 -10.75 6.01
CA ASN A 122 12.73 -12.19 5.77
C ASN A 122 13.49 -12.53 4.48
N LYS A 123 13.35 -11.71 3.43
CA LYS A 123 14.05 -11.88 2.15
C LYS A 123 15.47 -11.32 2.13
N GLY A 124 15.94 -10.71 3.22
CA GLY A 124 17.29 -10.16 3.32
C GLY A 124 17.48 -8.89 2.49
N HIS A 125 16.52 -7.96 2.58
CA HIS A 125 16.56 -6.69 1.86
C HIS A 125 17.90 -5.94 2.06
N PRO A 126 18.48 -5.31 1.01
CA PRO A 126 19.77 -4.61 1.10
C PRO A 126 19.82 -3.52 2.18
N GLN A 127 18.69 -2.84 2.42
CA GLN A 127 18.58 -1.77 3.40
C GLN A 127 18.20 -2.26 4.82
N LYS A 128 18.69 -3.43 5.22
CA LYS A 128 18.29 -4.11 6.47
C LYS A 128 18.32 -3.19 7.71
N GLU A 129 19.39 -2.42 7.91
CA GLU A 129 19.53 -1.54 9.08
C GLU A 129 18.44 -0.45 9.13
N MET A 130 18.09 0.12 7.97
CA MET A 130 17.02 1.10 7.86
C MET A 130 15.66 0.46 8.17
N LEU A 131 15.42 -0.76 7.67
CA LEU A 131 14.19 -1.50 7.97
C LEU A 131 14.05 -1.83 9.46
N LEU A 132 15.15 -2.15 10.15
CA LEU A 132 15.13 -2.38 11.60
C LEU A 132 14.77 -1.11 12.38
N GLU A 133 15.29 0.04 11.95
CA GLU A 133 14.92 1.32 12.56
C GLU A 133 13.45 1.68 12.28
N VAL A 134 12.97 1.49 11.05
CA VAL A 134 11.55 1.66 10.70
C VAL A 134 10.67 0.74 11.57
N LYS A 135 11.07 -0.53 11.73
CA LYS A 135 10.36 -1.51 12.56
C LYS A 135 10.19 -1.01 14.00
N LYS A 136 11.28 -0.48 14.57
CA LYS A 136 11.30 0.11 15.91
C LYS A 136 10.41 1.36 16.00
N LEU A 137 10.52 2.29 15.05
CA LEU A 137 9.73 3.53 15.03
C LEU A 137 8.23 3.28 14.88
N MET A 138 7.84 2.19 14.22
CA MET A 138 6.46 1.76 14.08
C MET A 138 5.93 0.95 15.28
N GLY A 139 6.75 0.69 16.30
CA GLY A 139 6.36 -0.07 17.49
C GLY A 139 6.01 -1.53 17.19
N LEU A 140 6.74 -2.15 16.25
CA LEU A 140 6.52 -3.52 15.80
C LEU A 140 7.56 -4.43 16.46
N ASP A 141 7.31 -4.86 17.70
CA ASP A 141 8.16 -5.84 18.37
C ASP A 141 7.67 -7.28 18.10
#